data_AF-A0A222WU54-F1
#
_entry.id   AF-A0A222WU54-F1
#
_cell.length_a   1.000
_cell.length_b   1.000
_cell.length_c   1.000
_cell.angle_alpha   90.00
_cell.angle_beta   90.00
_cell.angle_gamma   90.00
#
_symmetry.space_group_name_H-M   'P 1'
#
loop_
_entity.id
_entity.type
_entity.pdbx_description
1 polymer ?
#
loop_
_entity_poly.entity_id
_entity_poly.type
_entity_poly.pdbx_seq_one_letter_code
_entity_poly.pdbx_strand_id
1 'polypeptide(L)'
;MKNIIFKKLGTMMLALLIGASVFSLFPTVTKAETTNVTWTNGSTTTTIDREKGETRDRATVGKTNGKWYWEVKVNNVASFVGITGESDKQYQAFYGASGEIWNNIKSPVKLAYNYGFGVGYVIGIALDLDNDKIVWYVNGVSRGANSIKPSELEGTQIFPVVLSGTGQKIGFEANFGASDFKYPIPEGFLPYQDSGTSTTPDSSTTPGSSTTPGSSTTPGSSTTPGSSTTPGSSTTPGSSTTPGSSTTPGSSTTPGSSTTPGSSTTPGSSDTDGASQPTGDRAILTVTMDNGFDKEFDLSKKELNAFIAWYDAKDTGRGASFFAIDKHNNNKGPFSNRKDYVIFNKILTFEVSEYSTK
;
A
#
# COMPACT_ATOMS: atom_id res chain seq x y z
N MET A 1 -40.71 1.71 -30.20
CA MET A 1 -40.26 2.87 -29.39
C MET A 1 -40.95 2.82 -28.04
N LYS A 2 -40.18 2.68 -26.96
CA LYS A 2 -40.55 3.03 -25.57
C LYS A 2 -39.23 2.97 -24.76
N ASN A 3 -38.60 4.13 -24.58
CA ASN A 3 -37.44 4.32 -23.72
C ASN A 3 -37.93 4.35 -22.27
N ILE A 4 -37.41 3.47 -21.42
CA ILE A 4 -37.60 3.56 -19.98
C ILE A 4 -36.27 4.04 -19.40
N ILE A 5 -36.20 5.34 -19.18
CA ILE A 5 -35.12 6.04 -18.49
C ILE A 5 -35.51 6.08 -17.01
N PHE A 6 -34.80 5.37 -16.14
CA PHE A 6 -34.88 5.64 -14.70
C PHE A 6 -33.80 6.67 -14.33
N LYS A 7 -34.20 7.94 -14.33
CA LYS A 7 -33.52 9.03 -13.60
C LYS A 7 -33.96 8.92 -12.13
N LYS A 8 -33.03 8.72 -11.21
CA LYS A 8 -33.24 9.01 -9.79
C LYS A 8 -32.53 10.33 -9.48
N LEU A 9 -33.32 11.38 -9.27
CA LEU A 9 -32.88 12.71 -8.83
C LEU A 9 -33.54 12.99 -7.46
N GLY A 10 -32.72 13.46 -6.52
CA GLY A 10 -33.11 13.89 -5.17
C GLY A 10 -32.00 13.49 -4.21
N THR A 11 -31.17 14.36 -3.62
CA THR A 11 -31.26 15.81 -3.43
C THR A 11 -29.84 16.26 -3.04
N MET A 12 -29.18 17.15 -3.79
CA MET A 12 -28.10 17.95 -3.20
C MET A 12 -28.17 19.38 -3.72
N MET A 13 -28.72 20.19 -2.82
CA MET A 13 -28.64 21.63 -2.76
C MET A 13 -27.18 22.08 -2.96
N LEU A 14 -26.97 23.09 -3.79
CA LEU A 14 -25.75 23.89 -3.76
C LEU A 14 -25.74 24.64 -2.43
N ALA A 15 -25.04 24.08 -1.44
CA ALA A 15 -24.67 24.77 -0.21
C ALA A 15 -23.14 24.85 -0.14
N LEU A 16 -22.70 26.10 -0.15
CA LEU A 16 -21.38 26.60 0.20
C LEU A 16 -20.82 25.92 1.47
N LEU A 17 -19.55 25.49 1.44
CA LEU A 17 -18.68 25.04 2.54
C LEU A 17 -19.30 24.21 3.69
N ILE A 18 -18.92 22.93 3.81
CA ILE A 18 -18.34 22.23 4.98
C ILE A 18 -18.06 20.78 4.54
N GLY A 19 -16.84 20.29 4.81
CA GLY A 19 -16.39 18.95 4.42
C GLY A 19 -17.26 17.84 5.02
N ALA A 20 -17.78 16.97 4.16
CA ALA A 20 -18.37 15.70 4.57
C ALA A 20 -17.26 14.64 4.50
N SER A 21 -16.61 14.41 5.64
CA SER A 21 -15.85 13.19 5.91
C SER A 21 -16.71 11.99 5.52
N VAL A 22 -16.26 11.23 4.53
CA VAL A 22 -16.55 9.80 4.49
C VAL A 22 -15.97 9.22 5.77
N PHE A 23 -16.84 8.91 6.73
CA PHE A 23 -16.44 8.24 7.96
C PHE A 23 -15.85 6.89 7.57
N SER A 24 -14.53 6.80 7.64
CA SER A 24 -13.81 5.53 7.71
C SER A 24 -14.48 4.67 8.78
N LEU A 25 -15.06 3.54 8.36
CA LEU A 25 -15.62 2.53 9.28
C LEU A 25 -14.52 1.76 10.03
N PHE A 26 -13.26 2.03 9.71
CA PHE A 26 -12.12 1.62 10.52
C PHE A 26 -11.75 2.77 11.46
N PRO A 27 -11.45 2.50 12.75
CA PRO A 27 -10.91 3.54 13.62
C PRO A 27 -9.67 4.13 12.95
N THR A 28 -9.71 5.43 12.63
CA THR A 28 -8.52 6.14 12.19
C THR A 28 -7.56 6.11 13.36
N VAL A 29 -6.49 5.34 13.23
CA VAL A 29 -5.44 5.32 14.25
C VAL A 29 -4.77 6.69 14.19
N THR A 30 -5.12 7.59 15.12
CA THR A 30 -4.55 8.95 15.17
C THR A 30 -3.32 9.03 16.07
N LYS A 31 -3.17 8.06 16.97
CA LYS A 31 -2.08 7.94 17.94
C LYS A 31 -1.91 6.48 18.39
N ALA A 32 -0.82 6.19 19.07
CA ALA A 32 -0.58 4.88 19.67
C ALA A 32 -1.31 4.71 21.01
N GLU A 33 -1.63 3.47 21.35
CA GLU A 33 -2.24 3.10 22.63
C GLU A 33 -1.20 3.08 23.77
N THR A 34 0.06 2.81 23.45
CA THR A 34 1.20 2.85 24.36
C THR A 34 2.44 3.36 23.61
N THR A 35 3.17 4.35 24.13
CA THR A 35 4.42 4.81 23.49
C THR A 35 5.58 4.95 24.47
N ASN A 36 6.60 4.13 24.26
CA ASN A 36 7.88 4.22 24.99
C ASN A 36 9.06 4.48 24.04
N VAL A 37 8.78 4.74 22.76
CA VAL A 37 9.84 5.02 21.78
C VAL A 37 10.31 6.45 21.97
N THR A 38 11.61 6.58 22.17
CA THR A 38 12.30 7.85 22.34
C THR A 38 13.56 7.85 21.50
N TRP A 39 14.20 9.00 21.39
CA TRP A 39 15.60 9.06 21.01
C TRP A 39 16.50 8.50 22.12
N THR A 40 17.80 8.35 21.86
CA THR A 40 18.74 7.77 22.85
C THR A 40 18.81 8.57 24.16
N ASN A 41 18.44 9.85 24.13
CA ASN A 41 18.38 10.71 25.32
C ASN A 41 17.12 10.50 26.19
N GLY A 42 16.24 9.55 25.85
CA GLY A 42 15.00 9.29 26.60
C GLY A 42 13.85 10.27 26.33
N SER A 43 13.99 11.15 25.33
CA SER A 43 12.98 12.13 24.93
C SER A 43 12.55 11.95 23.48
N THR A 44 11.37 12.44 23.11
CA THR A 44 10.93 12.56 21.70
C THR A 44 11.56 13.76 21.00
N THR A 45 12.25 14.62 21.75
CA THR A 45 13.06 15.71 21.21
C THR A 45 14.54 15.40 21.40
N THR A 46 15.32 15.53 20.33
CA THR A 46 16.77 15.41 20.38
C THR A 46 17.43 16.60 19.72
N THR A 47 18.69 16.84 20.06
CA THR A 47 19.49 17.88 19.43
C THR A 47 20.87 17.33 19.13
N ILE A 48 21.24 17.36 17.85
CA ILE A 48 22.55 16.90 17.39
C ILE A 48 23.51 18.08 17.42
N ASP A 49 24.58 17.95 18.20
CA ASP A 49 25.62 18.95 18.35
C ASP A 49 26.96 18.43 17.80
N ARG A 50 27.28 18.81 16.56
CA ARG A 50 28.52 18.38 15.89
C ARG A 50 29.78 18.89 16.58
N GLU A 51 29.69 19.97 17.36
CA GLU A 51 30.83 20.47 18.16
C GLU A 51 31.20 19.48 19.27
N LYS A 52 30.25 18.65 19.71
CA LYS A 52 30.46 17.55 20.66
C LYS A 52 30.79 16.21 20.01
N GLY A 53 30.97 16.18 18.69
CA GLY A 53 31.22 14.95 17.92
C GLY A 53 29.96 14.15 17.60
N GLU A 54 28.77 14.63 17.98
CA GLU A 54 27.51 14.01 17.63
C GLU A 54 27.18 14.30 16.17
N THR A 55 26.68 13.31 15.44
CA THR A 55 26.33 13.51 14.02
C THR A 55 24.91 13.06 13.70
N ARG A 56 24.38 12.17 14.52
CA ARG A 56 23.08 11.51 14.37
C ARG A 56 22.52 11.13 15.73
N ASP A 57 21.24 10.82 15.76
CA ASP A 57 20.57 10.15 16.86
C ASP A 57 19.56 9.14 16.31
N ARG A 58 19.33 8.05 17.03
CA ARG A 58 18.50 6.91 16.62
C ARG A 58 17.46 6.62 17.69
N ALA A 59 16.29 6.14 17.28
CA ALA A 59 15.28 5.71 18.24
C ALA A 59 15.77 4.50 19.07
N THR A 60 15.24 4.37 20.29
CA THR A 60 15.57 3.29 21.23
C THR A 60 15.01 1.93 20.84
N VAL A 61 13.98 1.91 19.99
CA VAL A 61 13.29 0.71 19.54
C VAL A 61 13.49 0.52 18.05
N GLY A 62 13.81 -0.71 17.65
CA GLY A 62 13.90 -1.15 16.27
C GLY A 62 12.80 -2.15 15.92
N LYS A 63 12.42 -2.24 14.65
CA LYS A 63 11.38 -3.13 14.14
C LYS A 63 11.94 -4.16 13.17
N THR A 64 11.39 -5.37 13.20
CA THR A 64 11.80 -6.50 12.35
C THR A 64 10.77 -6.86 11.27
N ASN A 65 9.50 -6.51 11.47
CA ASN A 65 8.38 -6.75 10.55
C ASN A 65 7.28 -5.69 10.74
N GLY A 66 6.27 -5.69 9.88
CA GLY A 66 5.09 -4.82 9.99
C GLY A 66 5.20 -3.50 9.22
N LYS A 67 4.13 -2.71 9.32
CA LYS A 67 3.98 -1.40 8.68
C LYS A 67 3.90 -0.30 9.73
N TRP A 68 4.89 0.58 9.75
CA TRP A 68 5.07 1.57 10.81
C TRP A 68 5.16 2.99 10.27
N TYR A 69 4.61 3.94 11.03
CA TYR A 69 4.59 5.35 10.70
C TYR A 69 5.04 6.21 11.87
N TRP A 70 5.85 7.22 11.56
CA TRP A 70 6.19 8.29 12.50
C TRP A 70 6.37 9.61 11.75
N GLU A 71 6.32 10.70 12.50
CA GLU A 71 6.58 12.06 12.01
C GLU A 71 7.80 12.64 12.69
N VAL A 72 8.58 13.43 11.95
CA VAL A 72 9.66 14.25 12.50
C VAL A 72 9.51 15.68 12.00
N LYS A 73 9.35 16.60 12.94
CA LYS A 73 9.38 18.03 12.65
C LYS A 73 10.83 18.51 12.60
N VAL A 74 11.16 19.16 11.49
CA VAL A 74 12.52 19.66 11.23
C VAL A 74 12.57 21.17 11.46
N ASN A 75 13.58 21.63 12.22
CA ASN A 75 13.75 23.04 12.55
C ASN A 75 14.92 23.70 11.77
N ASN A 76 15.54 22.97 10.86
CA ASN A 76 16.66 23.45 10.04
C ASN A 76 16.67 22.75 8.67
N VAL A 77 17.06 23.44 7.60
CA VAL A 77 17.19 22.88 6.24
C VAL A 77 18.40 21.97 6.07
N ALA A 78 19.34 21.92 7.01
CA ALA A 78 20.41 20.94 7.00
C ALA A 78 20.01 19.59 7.62
N SER A 79 18.72 19.39 7.93
CA SER A 79 18.21 18.17 8.54
C SER A 79 18.15 17.01 7.55
N PHE A 80 18.38 15.81 8.05
CA PHE A 80 18.14 14.55 7.35
C PHE A 80 17.32 13.63 8.25
N VAL A 81 16.28 13.02 7.69
CA VAL A 81 15.36 12.13 8.43
C VAL A 81 15.25 10.80 7.70
N GLY A 82 15.38 9.68 8.39
CA GLY A 82 15.54 8.41 7.72
C GLY A 82 15.43 7.17 8.60
N ILE A 83 16.02 6.09 8.08
CA ILE A 83 16.12 4.78 8.73
C ILE A 83 17.57 4.29 8.73
N THR A 84 17.89 3.47 9.73
CA THR A 84 19.18 2.79 9.88
C THR A 84 18.98 1.38 10.38
N GLY A 85 19.94 0.52 10.10
CA GLY A 85 20.05 -0.79 10.74
C GLY A 85 20.66 -0.70 12.15
N GLU A 86 21.13 -1.83 12.66
CA GLU A 86 21.77 -1.93 13.97
C GLU A 86 23.14 -1.22 14.00
N SER A 87 23.83 -1.19 12.86
CA SER A 87 25.06 -0.43 12.61
C SER A 87 24.75 0.96 12.06
N ASP A 88 25.35 1.99 12.65
CA ASP A 88 24.84 3.37 12.64
C ASP A 88 25.49 4.31 11.62
N LYS A 89 26.59 3.91 10.96
CA LYS A 89 27.40 4.84 10.15
C LYS A 89 27.41 4.56 8.66
N GLN A 90 27.44 3.31 8.26
CA GLN A 90 27.52 2.95 6.84
C GLN A 90 26.12 2.74 6.26
N TYR A 91 25.26 1.97 6.93
CA TYR A 91 24.00 1.50 6.37
C TYR A 91 22.80 2.37 6.80
N GLN A 92 22.57 3.47 6.07
CA GLN A 92 21.49 4.42 6.33
C GLN A 92 20.81 4.88 5.05
N ALA A 93 19.52 5.21 5.14
CA ALA A 93 18.76 5.87 4.09
C ALA A 93 18.05 7.11 4.65
N PHE A 94 18.31 8.28 4.07
CA PHE A 94 17.83 9.58 4.54
C PHE A 94 17.11 10.35 3.45
N TYR A 95 16.10 11.12 3.84
CA TYR A 95 15.53 12.19 3.05
C TYR A 95 16.10 13.55 3.50
N GLY A 96 16.68 14.30 2.57
CA GLY A 96 17.31 15.60 2.79
C GLY A 96 16.46 16.77 2.31
N ALA A 97 16.81 17.98 2.77
CA ALA A 97 16.02 19.17 2.49
C ALA A 97 16.04 19.63 1.04
N SER A 98 17.02 19.23 0.22
CA SER A 98 16.96 19.48 -1.22
C SER A 98 16.05 18.48 -1.96
N GLY A 99 15.42 17.57 -1.21
CA GLY A 99 14.60 16.49 -1.74
C GLY A 99 15.44 15.30 -2.16
N GLU A 100 16.72 15.23 -1.79
CA GLU A 100 17.47 14.03 -2.08
C GLU A 100 17.04 12.87 -1.20
N ILE A 101 17.13 11.65 -1.72
CA ILE A 101 17.35 10.47 -0.90
C ILE A 101 18.82 10.14 -0.96
N TRP A 102 19.47 10.08 0.20
CA TRP A 102 20.83 9.59 0.34
C TRP A 102 20.80 8.21 0.99
N ASN A 103 21.35 7.22 0.30
CA ASN A 103 21.49 5.85 0.81
C ASN A 103 22.96 5.45 0.77
N ASN A 104 23.49 4.90 1.87
CA ASN A 104 24.90 4.50 1.96
C ASN A 104 25.12 3.00 2.30
N ILE A 105 24.14 2.15 1.96
CA ILE A 105 24.16 0.71 2.23
C ILE A 105 25.37 -0.02 1.61
N LYS A 106 25.42 -0.24 0.28
CA LYS A 106 26.54 -0.94 -0.39
C LYS A 106 27.30 -0.08 -1.39
N SER A 107 26.67 0.99 -1.85
CA SER A 107 27.25 2.03 -2.68
C SER A 107 26.42 3.29 -2.46
N PRO A 108 27.04 4.45 -2.18
CA PRO A 108 26.29 5.67 -1.93
C PRO A 108 25.48 6.04 -3.17
N VAL A 109 24.15 6.03 -3.05
CA VAL A 109 23.24 6.49 -4.10
C VAL A 109 22.54 7.74 -3.59
N LYS A 110 22.71 8.84 -4.33
CA LYS A 110 21.92 10.06 -4.18
C LYS A 110 20.83 10.06 -5.26
N LEU A 111 19.58 9.85 -4.86
CA LEU A 111 18.41 10.03 -5.73
C LEU A 111 17.87 11.44 -5.55
N ALA A 112 17.42 12.09 -6.62
CA ALA A 112 16.75 13.37 -6.53
C ALA A 112 15.23 13.18 -6.54
N TYR A 113 14.54 13.63 -5.48
CA TYR A 113 13.16 14.09 -5.59
C TYR A 113 13.22 15.60 -5.77
N ASN A 114 12.60 16.16 -6.81
CA ASN A 114 12.48 17.60 -7.00
C ASN A 114 11.49 18.25 -5.99
N TYR A 115 11.52 17.83 -4.71
CA TYR A 115 10.47 18.07 -3.72
C TYR A 115 11.02 18.32 -2.30
N GLY A 116 12.05 19.16 -2.18
CA GLY A 116 12.69 19.54 -0.91
C GLY A 116 11.76 20.08 0.19
N PHE A 117 12.34 20.35 1.36
CA PHE A 117 11.61 20.84 2.53
C PHE A 117 12.30 22.03 3.22
N GLY A 118 11.51 22.80 3.96
CA GLY A 118 11.95 23.98 4.71
C GLY A 118 11.90 23.80 6.23
N VAL A 119 12.30 24.86 6.95
CA VAL A 119 12.13 24.94 8.42
C VAL A 119 10.65 24.86 8.79
N GLY A 120 10.33 24.10 9.84
CA GLY A 120 8.97 23.91 10.36
C GLY A 120 8.14 22.86 9.63
N TYR A 121 8.71 22.21 8.61
CA TYR A 121 8.06 21.11 7.90
C TYR A 121 8.00 19.87 8.78
N VAL A 122 7.02 19.01 8.51
CA VAL A 122 6.92 17.70 9.14
C VAL A 122 7.15 16.64 8.08
N ILE A 123 8.14 15.80 8.34
CA ILE A 123 8.50 14.68 7.50
C ILE A 123 7.88 13.43 8.09
N GLY A 124 6.92 12.84 7.38
CA GLY A 124 6.33 11.56 7.74
C GLY A 124 7.10 10.43 7.07
N ILE A 125 7.27 9.31 7.76
CA ILE A 125 7.96 8.13 7.23
C ILE A 125 7.05 6.93 7.40
N ALA A 126 6.71 6.29 6.29
CA ALA A 126 5.96 5.05 6.26
C ALA A 126 6.91 3.90 5.88
N LEU A 127 7.22 3.04 6.84
CA LEU A 127 8.14 1.91 6.73
C LEU A 127 7.33 0.60 6.64
N ASP A 128 7.37 -0.06 5.49
CA ASP A 128 6.69 -1.33 5.24
C ASP A 128 7.73 -2.44 5.16
N LEU A 129 8.04 -3.04 6.32
CA LEU A 129 9.03 -4.12 6.41
C LEU A 129 8.53 -5.41 5.79
N ASP A 130 7.22 -5.63 5.75
CA ASP A 130 6.61 -6.82 5.14
C ASP A 130 6.79 -6.85 3.61
N ASN A 131 6.90 -5.66 2.99
CA ASN A 131 7.07 -5.51 1.55
C ASN A 131 8.42 -4.89 1.16
N ASP A 132 9.33 -4.73 2.11
CA ASP A 132 10.67 -4.18 1.92
C ASP A 132 10.67 -2.80 1.25
N LYS A 133 9.80 -1.91 1.75
CA LYS A 133 9.57 -0.57 1.18
C LYS A 133 9.58 0.52 2.24
N ILE A 134 9.92 1.71 1.79
CA ILE A 134 9.80 2.95 2.58
C ILE A 134 9.25 4.06 1.70
N VAL A 135 8.40 4.91 2.26
CA VAL A 135 7.86 6.11 1.61
C VAL A 135 7.99 7.29 2.56
N TRP A 136 8.55 8.39 2.05
CA TRP A 136 8.59 9.66 2.76
C TRP A 136 7.39 10.52 2.38
N TYR A 137 6.91 11.28 3.36
CA TYR A 137 5.84 12.26 3.23
C TYR A 137 6.39 13.60 3.69
N VAL A 138 6.02 14.68 3.01
CA VAL A 138 6.38 16.04 3.41
C VAL A 138 5.10 16.83 3.58
N ASN A 139 4.83 17.27 4.80
CA ASN A 139 3.58 17.91 5.19
C ASN A 139 2.35 17.09 4.74
N GLY A 140 2.38 15.77 4.97
CA GLY A 140 1.32 14.84 4.59
C GLY A 140 1.27 14.43 3.11
N VAL A 141 2.08 15.05 2.24
CA VAL A 141 2.10 14.71 0.81
C VAL A 141 3.14 13.63 0.54
N SER A 142 2.68 12.46 0.05
CA SER A 142 3.55 11.35 -0.32
C SER A 142 4.56 11.76 -1.38
N ARG A 143 5.80 11.28 -1.24
CA ARG A 143 6.83 11.37 -2.27
C ARG A 143 6.87 10.14 -3.18
N GLY A 144 6.00 9.15 -2.94
CA GLY A 144 5.90 7.96 -3.79
C GLY A 144 7.04 6.95 -3.56
N ALA A 145 7.03 5.91 -4.39
CA ALA A 145 7.97 4.81 -4.28
C ALA A 145 9.40 5.23 -4.64
N ASN A 146 10.37 4.63 -3.96
CA ASN A 146 11.81 4.71 -4.23
C ASN A 146 12.40 3.29 -4.25
N SER A 147 13.68 3.20 -4.59
CA SER A 147 14.41 1.92 -4.66
C SER A 147 15.06 1.51 -3.34
N ILE A 148 14.81 2.21 -2.22
CA ILE A 148 15.39 1.85 -0.93
C ILE A 148 14.72 0.59 -0.41
N LYS A 149 15.55 -0.36 0.01
CA LYS A 149 15.16 -1.63 0.60
C LYS A 149 15.66 -1.69 2.04
N PRO A 150 14.77 -1.57 3.05
CA PRO A 150 15.14 -1.75 4.45
C PRO A 150 15.94 -3.02 4.73
N SER A 151 15.66 -4.12 4.02
CA SER A 151 16.36 -5.41 4.14
C SER A 151 17.84 -5.37 3.76
N GLU A 152 18.30 -4.34 3.06
CA GLU A 152 19.71 -4.18 2.71
C GLU A 152 20.50 -3.46 3.83
N LEU A 153 19.82 -2.89 4.83
CA LEU A 153 20.47 -2.30 6.01
C LEU A 153 21.09 -3.41 6.89
N GLU A 154 22.18 -3.09 7.59
CA GLU A 154 22.87 -4.06 8.43
C GLU A 154 22.05 -4.43 9.68
N GLY A 155 21.99 -5.72 10.00
CA GLY A 155 21.29 -6.25 11.16
C GLY A 155 19.89 -6.74 10.84
N THR A 156 19.11 -6.97 11.88
CA THR A 156 17.74 -7.53 11.78
C THR A 156 16.67 -6.49 12.10
N GLN A 157 17.03 -5.44 12.84
CA GLN A 157 16.13 -4.38 13.25
C GLN A 157 16.39 -3.09 12.49
N ILE A 158 15.29 -2.42 12.11
CA ILE A 158 15.31 -1.11 11.46
C ILE A 158 14.78 -0.05 12.41
N PHE A 159 15.52 1.04 12.54
CA PHE A 159 15.28 2.13 13.49
C PHE A 159 15.10 3.47 12.78
N PRO A 160 14.20 4.34 13.26
CA PRO A 160 14.20 5.76 12.96
C PRO A 160 15.53 6.42 13.29
N VAL A 161 16.04 7.27 12.41
CA VAL A 161 17.29 8.02 12.62
C VAL A 161 17.16 9.43 12.07
N VAL A 162 17.82 10.37 12.75
CA VAL A 162 17.99 11.75 12.31
C VAL A 162 19.47 12.09 12.23
N LEU A 163 19.84 12.96 11.29
CA LEU A 163 21.23 13.37 11.05
C LEU A 163 21.27 14.89 10.82
N SER A 164 22.23 15.55 11.47
CA SER A 164 22.58 16.94 11.15
C SER A 164 23.51 16.94 9.96
N GLY A 165 23.25 17.71 8.91
CA GLY A 165 24.09 17.86 7.71
C GLY A 165 25.19 18.92 7.82
N THR A 166 25.14 19.78 8.83
CA THR A 166 26.09 20.90 9.01
C THR A 166 26.77 20.81 10.37
N GLY A 167 27.78 21.66 10.61
CA GLY A 167 28.39 21.82 11.93
C GLY A 167 27.47 22.47 12.97
N GLN A 168 26.31 22.99 12.57
CA GLN A 168 25.41 23.66 13.50
C GLN A 168 24.63 22.68 14.35
N LYS A 169 24.22 23.16 15.52
CA LYS A 169 23.31 22.46 16.43
C LYS A 169 21.91 22.41 15.83
N ILE A 170 21.37 21.21 15.60
CA ILE A 170 20.06 21.02 14.97
C ILE A 170 19.17 20.19 15.89
N GLY A 171 17.99 20.74 16.21
CA GLY A 171 16.95 20.06 16.99
C GLY A 171 15.93 19.33 16.11
N PHE A 172 15.51 18.16 16.57
CA PHE A 172 14.50 17.30 15.94
C PHE A 172 13.43 16.95 16.97
N GLU A 173 12.18 17.01 16.56
CA GLU A 173 11.03 16.64 17.37
C GLU A 173 10.29 15.51 16.65
N ALA A 174 10.29 14.31 17.23
CA ALA A 174 9.58 13.16 16.70
C ALA A 174 8.21 12.99 17.35
N ASN A 175 7.26 12.52 16.56
CA ASN A 175 6.06 11.87 17.05
C ASN A 175 6.07 10.42 16.58
N PHE A 176 6.32 9.49 17.51
CA PHE A 176 6.25 8.05 17.27
C PHE A 176 4.83 7.48 17.50
N GLY A 177 3.86 8.36 17.80
CA GLY A 177 2.48 8.02 18.15
C GLY A 177 2.07 8.47 19.55
N ALA A 178 2.95 9.14 20.31
CA ALA A 178 2.66 9.57 21.69
C ALA A 178 1.59 10.66 21.76
N SER A 179 1.36 11.33 20.63
CA SER A 179 0.38 12.38 20.44
C SER A 179 -0.29 12.16 19.08
N ASP A 180 -1.40 12.85 18.85
CA ASP A 180 -2.05 12.79 17.53
C ASP A 180 -1.06 13.24 16.43
N PHE A 181 -1.00 12.49 15.33
CA PHE A 181 -0.20 12.89 14.18
C PHE A 181 -0.75 14.16 13.54
N LYS A 182 0.16 15.00 13.03
CA LYS A 182 -0.23 16.24 12.34
C LYS A 182 -0.92 15.94 11.02
N TYR A 183 -0.46 14.90 10.33
CA TYR A 183 -1.06 14.40 9.10
C TYR A 183 -1.61 12.99 9.30
N PRO A 184 -2.66 12.60 8.56
CA PRO A 184 -3.22 11.27 8.68
C PRO A 184 -2.17 10.18 8.42
N ILE A 185 -2.19 9.14 9.27
CA ILE A 185 -1.36 7.96 9.04
C ILE A 185 -1.80 7.31 7.71
N PRO A 186 -0.86 6.91 6.83
CA PRO A 186 -1.20 6.16 5.63
C PRO A 186 -1.93 4.86 5.96
N GLU A 187 -2.88 4.49 5.11
CA GLU A 187 -3.73 3.31 5.33
C GLU A 187 -2.91 2.03 5.55
N GLY A 188 -3.26 1.28 6.59
CA GLY A 188 -2.61 0.02 6.95
C GLY A 188 -1.28 0.17 7.71
N PHE A 189 -0.84 1.40 8.02
CA PHE A 189 0.31 1.65 8.89
C PHE A 189 -0.13 1.91 10.32
N LEU A 190 0.69 1.47 11.27
CA LEU A 190 0.53 1.74 12.70
C LEU A 190 1.56 2.77 13.17
N PRO A 191 1.27 3.55 14.23
CA PRO A 191 2.29 4.38 14.87
C PRO A 191 3.52 3.54 15.29
N TYR A 192 4.71 4.12 15.19
CA TYR A 192 5.98 3.47 15.56
C TYR A 192 6.12 3.31 17.10
N GLN A 193 5.35 2.42 17.70
CA GLN A 193 5.33 2.17 19.15
C GLN A 193 6.24 0.99 19.58
N ASP A 194 6.49 0.82 20.88
CA ASP A 194 7.42 -0.21 21.42
C ASP A 194 6.87 -1.63 21.21
N SER A 195 5.65 -1.89 21.68
CA SER A 195 4.95 -3.17 21.55
C SER A 195 4.39 -3.36 20.14
N GLY A 196 5.08 -4.19 19.36
CA GLY A 196 4.61 -4.66 18.05
C GLY A 196 3.95 -6.03 18.15
N THR A 197 2.79 -6.11 18.80
CA THR A 197 1.81 -7.14 18.46
C THR A 197 0.62 -6.44 17.87
N SER A 198 0.32 -6.73 16.60
CA SER A 198 -0.95 -6.39 15.98
C SER A 198 -2.07 -7.00 16.83
N THR A 199 -2.67 -6.23 17.73
CA THR A 199 -4.09 -6.39 18.01
C THR A 199 -4.80 -5.83 16.78
N THR A 200 -4.85 -6.64 15.72
CA THR A 200 -6.03 -6.59 14.88
C THR A 200 -7.22 -6.65 15.85
N PRO A 201 -8.21 -5.73 15.77
CA PRO A 201 -9.52 -6.05 16.29
C PRO A 201 -9.92 -7.34 15.58
N ASP A 202 -9.89 -8.44 16.34
CA ASP A 202 -10.42 -9.70 15.88
C ASP A 202 -11.82 -9.40 15.36
N SER A 203 -12.11 -9.82 14.13
CA SER A 203 -13.42 -9.57 13.48
C SER A 203 -14.55 -10.37 14.13
N SER A 204 -14.40 -10.75 15.40
CA SER A 204 -15.31 -11.57 16.20
C SER A 204 -15.86 -10.86 17.44
N THR A 205 -15.40 -9.66 17.80
CA THR A 205 -16.00 -8.92 18.93
C THR A 205 -17.14 -8.01 18.48
N THR A 206 -18.34 -8.58 18.49
CA THR A 206 -19.58 -7.80 18.46
C THR A 206 -19.56 -6.81 19.64
N PRO A 207 -19.82 -5.50 19.44
CA PRO A 207 -19.95 -4.56 20.55
C PRO A 207 -21.03 -5.03 21.52
N GLY A 208 -20.63 -5.23 22.78
CA GLY A 208 -21.55 -5.57 23.86
C GLY A 208 -22.65 -4.52 23.97
N SER A 209 -23.89 -4.97 23.82
CA SER A 209 -25.07 -4.15 24.07
C SER A 209 -25.19 -3.83 25.57
N SER A 210 -25.62 -2.60 25.83
CA SER A 210 -25.80 -1.96 27.14
C SER A 210 -26.49 -2.81 28.22
N THR A 211 -25.97 -2.76 29.44
CA THR A 211 -26.62 -3.07 30.73
C THR A 211 -27.85 -2.16 30.96
N THR A 212 -29.03 -2.49 31.55
CA THR A 212 -29.65 -3.58 32.36
C THR A 212 -31.17 -3.24 32.49
N PRO A 213 -32.08 -3.87 33.29
CA PRO A 213 -32.23 -5.25 33.83
C PRO A 213 -33.66 -5.86 33.69
N GLY A 214 -33.81 -7.18 33.90
CA GLY A 214 -35.09 -7.81 34.27
C GLY A 214 -35.15 -9.33 34.16
N SER A 215 -35.40 -10.02 35.28
CA SER A 215 -35.46 -11.48 35.44
C SER A 215 -36.59 -12.19 34.69
N SER A 216 -36.34 -13.41 34.16
CA SER A 216 -37.19 -14.59 34.43
C SER A 216 -36.57 -15.91 33.94
N THR A 217 -36.42 -16.84 34.90
CA THR A 217 -36.62 -18.31 34.86
C THR A 217 -35.98 -19.21 33.78
N THR A 218 -35.16 -20.13 34.29
CA THR A 218 -34.68 -21.42 33.71
C THR A 218 -35.84 -22.31 33.22
N PRO A 219 -35.69 -23.00 32.07
CA PRO A 219 -35.38 -24.45 32.04
C PRO A 219 -34.42 -24.78 30.87
N GLY A 220 -33.66 -25.87 30.77
CA GLY A 220 -33.47 -27.14 31.47
C GLY A 220 -32.44 -27.95 30.62
N SER A 221 -31.77 -28.92 31.23
CA SER A 221 -30.63 -29.66 30.68
C SER A 221 -30.92 -30.45 29.38
N SER A 222 -29.94 -30.52 28.47
CA SER A 222 -29.81 -31.65 27.53
C SER A 222 -28.36 -31.97 27.17
N THR A 223 -27.86 -33.04 27.78
CA THR A 223 -26.98 -34.12 27.29
C THR A 223 -25.85 -33.86 26.28
N THR A 224 -24.64 -34.21 26.74
CA THR A 224 -23.40 -34.52 26.01
C THR A 224 -23.53 -35.69 25.02
N PRO A 225 -22.92 -35.57 23.83
CA PRO A 225 -22.11 -36.63 23.24
C PRO A 225 -20.70 -36.07 22.95
N GLY A 226 -19.58 -36.67 23.32
CA GLY A 226 -19.13 -38.05 23.19
C GLY A 226 -17.78 -37.99 22.44
N SER A 227 -16.69 -38.37 23.08
CA SER A 227 -15.32 -38.27 22.55
C SER A 227 -15.13 -39.06 21.25
N SER A 228 -14.48 -38.45 20.24
CA SER A 228 -13.92 -39.18 19.11
C SER A 228 -12.41 -38.97 19.00
N THR A 229 -11.75 -40.09 18.79
CA THR A 229 -10.32 -40.41 18.86
C THR A 229 -9.43 -39.78 17.80
N THR A 230 -8.17 -39.56 18.18
CA THR A 230 -6.99 -39.28 17.34
C THR A 230 -6.71 -40.40 16.33
N PRO A 231 -6.47 -40.09 15.04
CA PRO A 231 -5.72 -40.96 14.14
C PRO A 231 -4.24 -40.55 14.09
N GLY A 232 -3.36 -41.56 14.18
CA GLY A 232 -1.92 -41.42 14.41
C GLY A 232 -1.04 -41.17 13.17
N SER A 233 0.26 -41.10 13.46
CA SER A 233 1.39 -40.88 12.54
C SER A 233 1.68 -42.04 11.59
N SER A 234 2.00 -41.71 10.33
CA SER A 234 2.79 -42.48 9.33
C SER A 234 2.62 -41.76 7.97
N THR A 235 3.57 -41.55 7.07
CA THR A 235 4.98 -41.92 6.86
C THR A 235 5.52 -41.03 5.71
N THR A 236 6.83 -40.79 5.68
CA THR A 236 7.59 -40.12 4.61
C THR A 236 7.58 -40.89 3.28
N PRO A 237 7.35 -40.23 2.13
CA PRO A 237 7.83 -40.70 0.83
C PRO A 237 9.11 -39.96 0.38
N GLY A 238 10.07 -40.73 -0.14
CA GLY A 238 11.47 -40.33 -0.39
C GLY A 238 11.77 -39.58 -1.69
N SER A 239 13.08 -39.38 -1.87
CA SER A 239 13.78 -38.62 -2.90
C SER A 239 13.63 -39.13 -4.34
N SER A 240 13.55 -38.20 -5.30
CA SER A 240 13.84 -38.36 -6.74
C SER A 240 13.57 -37.01 -7.43
N THR A 241 14.29 -36.42 -8.39
CA THR A 241 15.59 -36.56 -9.07
C THR A 241 15.77 -35.23 -9.84
N THR A 242 16.99 -34.74 -10.02
CA THR A 242 17.32 -33.53 -10.79
C THR A 242 17.23 -33.77 -12.31
N PRO A 243 16.65 -32.85 -13.10
CA PRO A 243 16.97 -32.75 -14.53
C PRO A 243 17.75 -31.48 -14.90
N GLY A 244 18.98 -31.69 -15.40
CA GLY A 244 19.53 -31.17 -16.67
C GLY A 244 19.71 -29.67 -16.92
N SER A 245 20.95 -29.27 -17.18
CA SER A 245 21.36 -27.98 -17.76
C SER A 245 20.84 -27.76 -19.19
N SER A 246 20.51 -26.52 -19.54
CA SER A 246 20.31 -26.07 -20.93
C SER A 246 20.78 -24.62 -21.13
N THR A 247 21.94 -24.52 -21.79
CA THR A 247 22.41 -23.58 -22.83
C THR A 247 21.97 -22.11 -22.88
N THR A 248 22.98 -21.24 -22.91
CA THR A 248 23.01 -19.82 -23.34
C THR A 248 22.69 -19.64 -24.83
N PRO A 249 21.93 -18.59 -25.18
CA PRO A 249 22.30 -17.64 -26.26
C PRO A 249 22.12 -16.19 -25.74
N GLY A 250 22.91 -15.15 -26.01
CA GLY A 250 23.69 -14.72 -27.18
C GLY A 250 23.48 -13.19 -27.26
N SER A 251 24.53 -12.39 -27.44
CA SER A 251 24.52 -10.91 -27.31
C SER A 251 23.94 -10.14 -28.52
N SER A 252 23.63 -8.86 -28.27
CA SER A 252 23.50 -7.72 -29.22
C SER A 252 22.07 -7.45 -29.75
N THR A 253 21.49 -6.24 -29.82
CA THR A 253 22.00 -4.86 -30.06
C THR A 253 21.08 -3.80 -29.39
N THR A 254 21.60 -2.59 -29.13
CA THR A 254 20.81 -1.35 -28.95
C THR A 254 20.75 -0.62 -30.31
N PRO A 255 19.61 -0.05 -30.75
CA PRO A 255 19.52 1.42 -30.83
C PRO A 255 18.10 2.05 -30.74
N GLY A 256 18.02 3.30 -30.26
CA GLY A 256 17.11 4.32 -30.82
C GLY A 256 16.23 5.12 -29.85
N SER A 257 16.49 6.42 -29.74
CA SER A 257 15.66 7.41 -29.06
C SER A 257 14.33 7.71 -29.78
N SER A 258 13.27 7.87 -28.96
CA SER A 258 12.16 8.83 -29.04
C SER A 258 11.75 9.42 -30.40
N THR A 259 10.50 9.12 -30.79
CA THR A 259 9.57 10.11 -31.36
C THR A 259 8.19 9.94 -30.70
N THR A 260 7.60 11.06 -30.28
CA THR A 260 6.18 11.15 -29.89
C THR A 260 5.35 11.36 -31.15
N PRO A 261 4.29 10.56 -31.37
CA PRO A 261 3.12 11.07 -32.08
C PRO A 261 1.80 10.84 -31.33
N GLY A 262 1.08 11.94 -31.11
CA GLY A 262 -0.36 12.15 -31.37
C GLY A 262 -1.42 11.17 -30.86
N SER A 263 -2.50 11.75 -30.30
CA SER A 263 -3.77 11.10 -29.95
C SER A 263 -4.15 9.95 -30.88
N SER A 264 -4.12 8.72 -30.38
CA SER A 264 -4.70 7.57 -31.04
C SER A 264 -6.12 7.38 -30.54
N THR A 265 -7.09 7.82 -31.34
CA THR A 265 -8.43 7.23 -31.35
C THR A 265 -8.29 5.75 -31.66
N THR A 266 -8.70 4.89 -30.74
CA THR A 266 -8.74 3.45 -31.01
C THR A 266 -9.86 3.19 -32.03
N PRO A 267 -9.60 2.46 -33.14
CA PRO A 267 -10.64 2.14 -34.11
C PRO A 267 -11.78 1.36 -33.46
N GLY A 268 -13.01 1.82 -33.68
CA GLY A 268 -14.22 1.15 -33.23
C GLY A 268 -14.30 -0.29 -33.75
N SER A 269 -14.77 -1.18 -32.88
CA SER A 269 -15.13 -2.55 -33.22
C SER A 269 -16.24 -2.55 -34.28
N SER A 270 -15.94 -3.10 -35.45
CA SER A 270 -16.95 -3.50 -36.45
C SER A 270 -16.62 -4.89 -37.00
N ASP A 271 -17.34 -5.87 -36.42
CA ASP A 271 -17.93 -7.13 -36.91
C ASP A 271 -17.35 -7.98 -38.06
N THR A 272 -17.37 -9.32 -37.83
CA THR A 272 -17.90 -10.48 -38.62
C THR A 272 -17.01 -11.73 -38.34
N ASP A 273 -17.47 -12.92 -37.95
CA ASP A 273 -18.62 -13.75 -38.39
C ASP A 273 -19.21 -14.65 -37.26
N GLY A 274 -20.55 -14.66 -37.18
CA GLY A 274 -21.43 -15.81 -36.91
C GLY A 274 -21.23 -16.74 -35.69
N ALA A 275 -21.72 -16.34 -34.51
CA ALA A 275 -22.50 -17.21 -33.59
C ALA A 275 -23.09 -16.41 -32.41
N SER A 276 -24.43 -16.33 -32.37
CA SER A 276 -25.30 -15.81 -31.29
C SER A 276 -25.09 -14.34 -30.87
N GLN A 277 -26.17 -13.54 -30.91
CA GLN A 277 -26.34 -12.40 -29.99
C GLN A 277 -25.80 -12.81 -28.62
N PRO A 278 -24.91 -12.02 -27.98
CA PRO A 278 -24.46 -12.36 -26.65
C PRO A 278 -25.70 -12.54 -25.79
N THR A 279 -25.93 -13.79 -25.41
CA THR A 279 -26.95 -14.17 -24.46
C THR A 279 -26.72 -13.35 -23.20
N GLY A 280 -27.75 -13.11 -22.39
CA GLY A 280 -27.73 -12.16 -21.28
C GLY A 280 -26.70 -12.43 -20.17
N ASP A 281 -25.72 -13.30 -20.38
CA ASP A 281 -24.60 -13.66 -19.51
C ASP A 281 -23.25 -13.05 -19.92
N ARG A 282 -23.24 -11.99 -20.74
CA ARG A 282 -22.05 -11.19 -21.07
C ARG A 282 -22.28 -9.70 -20.83
N ALA A 283 -21.21 -8.94 -20.70
CA ALA A 283 -21.24 -7.48 -20.52
C ALA A 283 -19.95 -6.83 -21.06
N ILE A 284 -20.05 -5.57 -21.45
CA ILE A 284 -18.91 -4.72 -21.76
C ILE A 284 -18.40 -4.05 -20.49
N LEU A 285 -17.12 -4.20 -20.19
CA LEU A 285 -16.39 -3.47 -19.17
C LEU A 285 -15.48 -2.43 -19.84
N THR A 286 -15.72 -1.16 -19.56
CA THR A 286 -14.84 -0.07 -20.00
C THR A 286 -14.08 0.48 -18.80
N VAL A 287 -12.75 0.40 -18.83
CA VAL A 287 -11.86 0.88 -17.76
C VAL A 287 -11.14 2.13 -18.24
N THR A 288 -11.42 3.27 -17.61
CA THR A 288 -10.71 4.53 -17.84
C THR A 288 -9.50 4.59 -16.91
N MET A 289 -8.31 4.72 -17.48
CA MET A 289 -7.06 4.75 -16.74
C MET A 289 -6.72 6.18 -16.25
N ASP A 290 -5.79 6.32 -15.30
CA ASP A 290 -5.35 7.60 -14.70
C ASP A 290 -4.71 8.58 -15.69
N ASN A 291 -4.26 8.08 -16.83
CA ASN A 291 -3.75 8.85 -17.96
C ASN A 291 -4.85 9.23 -18.98
N GLY A 292 -6.11 8.90 -18.70
CA GLY A 292 -7.26 9.20 -19.55
C GLY A 292 -7.46 8.24 -20.73
N PHE A 293 -6.68 7.16 -20.85
CA PHE A 293 -6.92 6.14 -21.88
C PHE A 293 -7.96 5.13 -21.42
N ASP A 294 -8.90 4.80 -22.32
CA ASP A 294 -9.89 3.77 -22.10
C ASP A 294 -9.44 2.40 -22.61
N LYS A 295 -9.81 1.36 -21.89
CA LYS A 295 -9.71 -0.03 -22.32
C LYS A 295 -11.08 -0.68 -22.23
N GLU A 296 -11.55 -1.26 -23.33
CA GLU A 296 -12.84 -1.93 -23.40
C GLU A 296 -12.66 -3.45 -23.52
N PHE A 297 -13.47 -4.20 -22.78
CA PHE A 297 -13.44 -5.66 -22.73
C PHE A 297 -14.86 -6.23 -22.81
N ASP A 298 -15.07 -7.21 -23.69
CA ASP A 298 -16.27 -8.06 -23.68
C ASP A 298 -16.02 -9.27 -22.77
N LEU A 299 -16.72 -9.33 -21.63
CA LEU A 299 -16.53 -10.32 -20.58
C LEU A 299 -17.77 -11.19 -20.38
N SER A 300 -17.58 -12.45 -19.99
CA SER A 300 -18.68 -13.22 -19.37
C SER A 300 -19.03 -12.64 -17.99
N LYS A 301 -20.26 -12.86 -17.51
CA LYS A 301 -20.67 -12.49 -16.13
C LYS A 301 -19.73 -13.02 -15.07
N LYS A 302 -19.17 -14.22 -15.25
CA LYS A 302 -18.22 -14.81 -14.31
C LYS A 302 -16.93 -13.99 -14.23
N GLU A 303 -16.41 -13.56 -15.37
CA GLU A 303 -15.19 -12.75 -15.45
C GLU A 303 -15.43 -11.33 -14.97
N LEU A 304 -16.58 -10.74 -15.33
CA LEU A 304 -17.00 -9.44 -14.81
C LEU A 304 -17.11 -9.46 -13.28
N ASN A 305 -17.81 -10.46 -12.72
CA ASN A 305 -17.93 -10.60 -11.26
C ASN A 305 -16.57 -10.84 -10.60
N ALA A 306 -15.65 -11.56 -11.26
CA ALA A 306 -14.29 -11.73 -10.77
C ALA A 306 -13.49 -10.40 -10.80
N PHE A 307 -13.69 -9.58 -11.83
CA PHE A 307 -13.10 -8.24 -11.91
C PHE A 307 -13.65 -7.32 -10.81
N ILE A 308 -14.98 -7.27 -10.63
CA ILE A 308 -15.62 -6.48 -9.57
C ILE A 308 -15.16 -6.96 -8.19
N ALA A 309 -15.19 -8.26 -7.93
CA ALA A 309 -14.74 -8.81 -6.66
C ALA A 309 -13.25 -8.53 -6.40
N TRP A 310 -12.42 -8.56 -7.44
CA TRP A 310 -11.02 -8.14 -7.33
C TRP A 310 -10.90 -6.64 -7.04
N TYR A 311 -11.66 -5.80 -7.74
CA TYR A 311 -11.64 -4.36 -7.55
C TYR A 311 -12.10 -4.02 -6.13
N ASP A 312 -13.21 -4.57 -5.65
CA ASP A 312 -13.72 -4.38 -4.29
C ASP A 312 -12.77 -4.95 -3.24
N ALA A 313 -12.18 -6.14 -3.49
CA ALA A 313 -11.15 -6.68 -2.62
C ALA A 313 -9.97 -5.71 -2.53
N LYS A 314 -9.59 -5.10 -3.66
CA LYS A 314 -8.44 -4.20 -3.71
C LYS A 314 -8.70 -2.81 -3.16
N ASP A 315 -9.91 -2.31 -3.37
CA ASP A 315 -10.45 -1.09 -2.76
C ASP A 315 -10.56 -1.24 -1.24
N THR A 316 -10.86 -2.45 -0.76
CA THR A 316 -10.76 -2.82 0.66
C THR A 316 -9.35 -3.25 1.10
N GLY A 317 -8.32 -2.88 0.33
CA GLY A 317 -6.90 -3.07 0.67
C GLY A 317 -6.35 -4.49 0.52
N ARG A 318 -7.16 -5.46 0.08
CA ARG A 318 -6.82 -6.90 -0.04
C ARG A 318 -6.56 -7.31 -1.48
N GLY A 319 -5.99 -8.49 -1.69
CA GLY A 319 -5.82 -9.05 -3.03
C GLY A 319 -4.74 -8.39 -3.91
N ALA A 320 -4.62 -8.92 -5.12
CA ALA A 320 -3.55 -8.59 -6.06
C ALA A 320 -3.61 -7.12 -6.53
N SER A 321 -2.46 -6.51 -6.82
CA SER A 321 -2.37 -5.14 -7.36
C SER A 321 -2.81 -5.02 -8.82
N PHE A 322 -3.02 -6.15 -9.49
CA PHE A 322 -3.48 -6.21 -10.85
C PHE A 322 -4.49 -7.34 -11.04
N PHE A 323 -5.33 -7.20 -12.06
CA PHE A 323 -6.21 -8.24 -12.56
C PHE A 323 -5.83 -8.60 -14.00
N ALA A 324 -5.78 -9.89 -14.29
CA ALA A 324 -5.49 -10.38 -15.63
C ALA A 324 -6.79 -10.73 -16.34
N ILE A 325 -7.09 -10.00 -17.42
CA ILE A 325 -8.25 -10.23 -18.29
C ILE A 325 -7.77 -11.01 -19.51
N ASP A 326 -8.39 -12.16 -19.80
CA ASP A 326 -8.08 -12.92 -21.01
C ASP A 326 -8.63 -12.19 -22.25
N LYS A 327 -7.81 -12.07 -23.30
CA LYS A 327 -8.23 -11.42 -24.56
C LYS A 327 -9.06 -12.35 -25.45
N HIS A 328 -9.31 -13.58 -25.03
CA HIS A 328 -10.17 -14.56 -25.70
C HIS A 328 -9.82 -14.69 -27.20
N ASN A 329 -10.83 -14.56 -28.06
CA ASN A 329 -10.72 -14.65 -29.51
C ASN A 329 -9.98 -13.46 -30.16
N ASN A 330 -9.69 -12.38 -29.42
CA ASN A 330 -8.93 -11.22 -29.92
C ASN A 330 -7.40 -11.43 -29.78
N ASN A 331 -6.96 -12.68 -29.77
CA ASN A 331 -5.55 -13.03 -29.72
C ASN A 331 -4.93 -12.93 -31.13
N LYS A 332 -4.53 -11.71 -31.51
CA LYS A 332 -3.83 -11.46 -32.78
C LYS A 332 -2.37 -11.94 -32.69
N GLY A 333 -2.04 -13.04 -33.36
CA GLY A 333 -0.69 -13.64 -33.45
C GLY A 333 -0.66 -15.11 -33.02
N PRO A 334 0.47 -15.83 -33.19
CA PRO A 334 0.59 -17.26 -32.87
C PRO A 334 0.78 -17.50 -31.36
N PHE A 335 -0.06 -16.88 -30.52
CA PHE A 335 0.04 -16.99 -29.07
C PHE A 335 -1.00 -17.99 -28.56
N SER A 336 -0.62 -18.86 -27.63
CA SER A 336 -1.53 -19.84 -27.02
C SER A 336 -2.44 -19.24 -25.93
N ASN A 337 -2.04 -18.13 -25.33
CA ASN A 337 -2.83 -17.35 -24.39
C ASN A 337 -2.34 -15.90 -24.41
N ARG A 338 -3.26 -14.93 -24.30
CA ARG A 338 -2.91 -13.51 -24.21
C ARG A 338 -3.81 -12.81 -23.19
N LYS A 339 -3.20 -12.16 -22.21
CA LYS A 339 -3.90 -11.43 -21.15
C LYS A 339 -3.56 -9.96 -21.17
N ASP A 340 -4.53 -9.12 -20.89
CA ASP A 340 -4.33 -7.72 -20.53
C ASP A 340 -4.35 -7.58 -19.00
N TYR A 341 -3.37 -6.85 -18.47
CA TYR A 341 -3.26 -6.61 -17.04
C TYR A 341 -3.77 -5.21 -16.71
N VAL A 342 -4.79 -5.14 -15.86
CA VAL A 342 -5.34 -3.89 -15.32
C VAL A 342 -4.73 -3.67 -13.94
N ILE A 343 -4.11 -2.52 -13.71
CA ILE A 343 -3.44 -2.19 -12.44
C ILE A 343 -4.38 -1.30 -11.62
N PHE A 344 -4.70 -1.70 -10.39
CA PHE A 344 -5.71 -1.04 -9.56
C PHE A 344 -5.47 0.46 -9.39
N ASN A 345 -4.27 0.87 -9.00
CA ASN A 345 -3.93 2.28 -8.76
C ASN A 345 -3.80 3.11 -10.05
N LYS A 346 -4.06 2.50 -11.21
CA LYS A 346 -4.11 3.16 -12.51
C LYS A 346 -5.51 3.24 -13.07
N ILE A 347 -6.53 2.75 -12.35
CA ILE A 347 -7.93 2.91 -12.71
C ILE A 347 -8.41 4.26 -12.17
N LEU A 348 -8.91 5.12 -13.06
CA LEU A 348 -9.61 6.34 -12.68
C LEU A 348 -11.09 6.04 -12.41
N THR A 349 -11.73 5.29 -13.30
CA THR A 349 -13.11 4.84 -13.19
C THR A 349 -13.36 3.62 -14.11
N PHE A 350 -14.50 2.95 -13.96
CA PHE A 350 -14.95 1.94 -14.90
C PHE A 350 -16.46 1.97 -15.07
N GLU A 351 -16.93 1.53 -16.24
CA GLU A 351 -18.32 1.41 -16.61
C GLU A 351 -18.64 -0.04 -17.00
N VAL A 352 -19.83 -0.52 -16.63
CA VAL A 352 -20.35 -1.84 -17.02
C VAL A 352 -21.63 -1.64 -17.84
N SER A 353 -21.63 -2.15 -19.06
CA SER A 353 -22.75 -2.14 -19.99
C SER A 353 -23.24 -3.57 -20.25
N GLU A 354 -24.42 -3.93 -19.76
CA GLU A 354 -25.02 -5.26 -19.95
C GLU A 354 -25.80 -5.36 -21.27
N TYR A 355 -25.74 -6.52 -21.94
CA TYR A 355 -26.52 -6.76 -23.15
C TYR A 355 -28.01 -6.98 -22.81
N SER A 356 -28.90 -6.33 -23.56
CA SER A 356 -30.34 -6.58 -23.42
C SER A 356 -30.74 -7.88 -24.12
N THR A 357 -31.38 -8.81 -23.42
CA THR A 357 -32.08 -9.94 -24.07
C THR A 357 -33.37 -9.43 -24.69
N LYS A 358 -33.38 -9.18 -26.00
CA LYS A 358 -34.60 -8.84 -26.75
C LYS A 358 -35.06 -10.00 -27.60
#